data_AF-A0A517PHQ4-F1
#
_entry.id   AF-A0A517PHQ4-F1
#
_cell.length_a   1.000
_cell.length_b   1.000
_cell.length_c   1.000
_cell.angle_alpha   90.00
_cell.angle_beta   90.00
_cell.angle_gamma   90.00
#
_symmetry.space_group_name_H-M   'P 1'
#
loop_
_entity.id
_entity.type
_entity.pdbx_description
1 polymer ?
#
loop_
_entity_poly.entity_id
_entity_poly.type
_entity_poly.pdbx_seq_one_letter_code
_entity_poly.pdbx_strand_id
1 'polypeptide(L)'
;MSYHLINTIQKLGHPKILVLGDLILDRYTWGDAERISQEAPVILLREDTQEVRLGGAANVANMLIGLEAEVTMAGVTGTDLDGVVIREALEKRGVDCSAIIADASRPTTVKQRFIGRAQQRHPHQILRVDREVNTPLDATASEQLLNVILPLIPEQQAILVSDYAKGVCTPDVLACVIQAAREANVPVIADPCPGRDYQIYSGATAITPNRLETSRAVEFEIENESDAFRAGKLLCEQLNLDFVFVTLDSDGIALTQADGVTELLPTRKREVYDITGAGDMVLATIGVGSAAGIAPADLARLANVAGGLEVEQIGVVTISREEMLADLLMGARATSEKVLSLEELKRHVSARQKLGQKVVLTNGCFDVMHVGHVSYLEQAAAEGDCLIVALNSDASVRSLNKAPDRPIFGQEHRALMLAALEGIDYVVIFDESTPCELINELKPDLLVKGGTYSKEEIVGWELVEAYGGEVKALGITPGISTTQILGIIRGEAAGQPDILPLHQPIEPPKRKAG
;
A
#
# COMPACT_ATOMS: atom_id res chain seq x y z
N MET A 1 11.17 -8.77 -1.61
CA MET A 1 10.08 -8.26 -2.47
C MET A 1 9.53 -6.92 -1.98
N SER A 2 9.26 -6.76 -0.67
CA SER A 2 8.74 -5.49 -0.11
C SER A 2 9.64 -4.26 -0.32
N TYR A 3 10.97 -4.42 -0.28
CA TYR A 3 11.89 -3.27 -0.37
C TYR A 3 12.11 -2.68 -1.74
N HIS A 4 12.06 -3.52 -2.77
CA HIS A 4 12.03 -3.02 -4.14
C HIS A 4 10.80 -2.12 -4.31
N LEU A 5 9.63 -2.57 -3.85
CA LEU A 5 8.39 -1.77 -3.87
C LEU A 5 8.48 -0.50 -3.01
N ILE A 6 9.10 -0.55 -1.83
CA ILE A 6 9.34 0.66 -1.00
C ILE A 6 10.19 1.68 -1.75
N ASN A 7 11.30 1.24 -2.35
CA ASN A 7 12.18 2.10 -3.15
C ASN A 7 11.45 2.64 -4.39
N THR A 8 10.56 1.84 -4.97
CA THR A 8 9.70 2.23 -6.09
C THR A 8 8.74 3.35 -5.67
N ILE A 9 8.01 3.22 -4.55
CA ILE A 9 7.11 4.27 -4.04
C ILE A 9 7.88 5.56 -3.75
N GLN A 10 9.04 5.46 -3.11
CA GLN A 10 9.89 6.62 -2.80
C GLN A 10 10.41 7.37 -4.04
N LYS A 11 10.36 6.74 -5.22
CA LYS A 11 10.83 7.30 -6.50
C LYS A 11 9.70 7.76 -7.41
N LEU A 12 8.44 7.69 -6.98
CA LEU A 12 7.29 8.06 -7.82
C LEU A 12 7.27 9.53 -8.24
N GLY A 13 7.95 10.42 -7.50
CA GLY A 13 7.99 11.86 -7.83
C GLY A 13 6.61 12.50 -7.71
N HIS A 14 6.31 13.54 -8.50
CA HIS A 14 4.98 14.17 -8.52
C HIS A 14 4.45 14.18 -9.96
N PRO A 15 3.99 13.03 -10.48
CA PRO A 15 3.71 12.91 -11.90
C PRO A 15 2.47 13.71 -12.30
N LYS A 16 2.50 14.28 -13.51
CA LYS A 16 1.33 14.94 -14.13
C LYS A 16 0.41 13.91 -14.77
N ILE A 17 -0.82 13.83 -14.30
CA ILE A 17 -1.79 12.82 -14.74
C ILE A 17 -3.11 13.51 -15.13
N LEU A 18 -3.60 13.19 -16.32
CA LEU A 18 -4.93 13.56 -16.76
C LEU A 18 -5.91 12.44 -16.45
N VAL A 19 -6.99 12.73 -15.74
CA VAL A 19 -8.09 11.80 -15.52
C VAL A 19 -9.25 12.19 -16.42
N LEU A 20 -9.62 11.30 -17.33
CA LEU A 20 -10.79 11.41 -18.19
C LEU A 20 -11.87 10.46 -17.69
N GLY A 21 -13.09 10.95 -17.46
CA GLY A 21 -14.18 10.03 -17.18
C GLY A 21 -15.46 10.67 -16.67
N ASP A 22 -16.32 9.82 -16.13
CA ASP A 22 -17.61 10.22 -15.59
C ASP A 22 -17.44 10.77 -14.16
N LEU A 23 -17.73 12.06 -13.97
CA LEU A 23 -17.71 12.68 -12.64
C LEU A 23 -19.00 12.35 -11.89
N ILE A 24 -18.86 11.83 -10.67
CA ILE A 24 -19.98 11.44 -9.80
C ILE A 24 -19.85 12.17 -8.47
N LEU A 25 -20.97 12.68 -7.95
CA LEU A 25 -21.07 13.18 -6.58
C LEU A 25 -21.81 12.16 -5.71
N ASP A 26 -21.13 11.58 -4.74
CA ASP A 26 -21.77 10.76 -3.72
C ASP A 26 -22.26 11.66 -2.58
N ARG A 27 -23.58 11.72 -2.38
CA ARG A 27 -24.19 12.52 -1.30
C ARG A 27 -24.71 11.59 -0.22
N TYR A 28 -24.38 11.88 1.03
CA TYR A 28 -24.86 11.12 2.18
C TYR A 28 -25.72 12.03 3.05
N THR A 29 -26.97 11.62 3.26
CA THR A 29 -27.88 12.26 4.21
C THR A 29 -28.03 11.32 5.40
N TRP A 30 -27.47 11.72 6.54
CA TRP A 30 -27.51 10.97 7.78
C TRP A 30 -28.68 11.44 8.63
N GLY A 31 -29.39 10.51 9.26
CA GLY A 31 -30.48 10.88 10.15
C GLY A 31 -31.00 9.76 11.04
N ASP A 32 -31.88 10.16 11.95
CA ASP A 32 -32.64 9.28 12.83
C ASP A 32 -33.89 8.74 12.11
N ALA A 33 -34.02 7.41 12.08
CA ALA A 33 -35.05 6.67 11.36
C ALA A 33 -36.00 5.89 12.28
N GLU A 34 -36.20 6.36 13.52
CA GLU A 34 -36.98 5.63 14.54
C GLU A 34 -38.50 5.63 14.34
N ARG A 35 -39.03 6.56 13.53
CA ARG A 35 -40.48 6.78 13.41
C ARG A 35 -41.02 6.30 12.07
N ILE A 36 -42.17 5.65 12.12
CA ILE A 36 -43.01 5.40 10.94
C ILE A 36 -44.04 6.53 10.86
N SER A 37 -44.29 7.02 9.65
CA SER A 37 -45.28 8.07 9.41
C SER A 37 -46.69 7.62 9.77
N GLN A 38 -47.51 8.54 10.27
CA GLN A 38 -48.93 8.31 10.53
C GLN A 38 -49.79 8.48 9.27
N GLU A 39 -49.24 9.08 8.21
CA GLU A 39 -49.93 9.37 6.95
C GLU A 39 -49.82 8.22 5.93
N ALA A 40 -48.69 7.53 5.94
CA ALA A 40 -48.39 6.39 5.08
C ALA A 40 -47.40 5.45 5.79
N PRO A 41 -47.33 4.16 5.46
CA PRO A 41 -46.39 3.22 6.07
C PRO A 41 -44.96 3.42 5.53
N VAL A 42 -44.41 4.62 5.74
CA VAL A 42 -43.08 5.04 5.30
C VAL A 42 -42.22 5.43 6.49
N ILE A 43 -40.92 5.21 6.38
CA ILE A 43 -39.93 5.61 7.39
C ILE A 43 -39.78 7.14 7.33
N LEU A 44 -39.84 7.78 8.49
CA LEU A 44 -39.49 9.19 8.64
C LEU A 44 -38.02 9.29 9.01
N LEU A 45 -37.21 9.85 8.10
CA LEU A 45 -35.82 10.19 8.38
C LEU A 45 -35.72 11.65 8.82
N ARG A 46 -35.36 11.90 10.08
CA ARG A 46 -34.98 13.23 10.52
C ARG A 46 -33.50 13.43 10.23
N GLU A 47 -33.20 14.26 9.22
CA GLU A 47 -31.83 14.60 8.84
C GLU A 47 -31.10 15.29 10.01
N ASP A 48 -29.90 14.78 10.30
CA ASP A 48 -28.96 15.32 11.27
C ASP A 48 -27.78 16.02 10.58
N THR A 49 -27.17 15.35 9.58
CA THR A 49 -26.01 15.85 8.84
C THR A 49 -26.05 15.45 7.37
N GLN A 50 -25.43 16.28 6.53
CA GLN A 50 -25.14 15.96 5.14
C GLN A 50 -23.64 15.96 4.89
N GLU A 51 -23.19 15.01 4.08
CA GLU A 51 -21.80 14.87 3.66
C GLU A 51 -21.77 14.65 2.15
N VAL A 52 -20.75 15.19 1.49
CA VAL A 52 -20.49 14.95 0.07
C VAL A 52 -19.12 14.33 -0.10
N ARG A 53 -19.04 13.33 -0.97
CA ARG A 53 -17.81 12.67 -1.37
C ARG A 53 -17.69 12.69 -2.89
N LEU A 54 -16.46 12.74 -3.37
CA LEU A 54 -16.17 12.60 -4.79
C LEU A 54 -16.29 11.13 -5.15
N GLY A 55 -16.94 10.84 -6.27
CA GLY A 55 -17.16 9.50 -6.82
C GLY A 55 -16.72 9.41 -8.28
N GLY A 56 -16.62 8.18 -8.79
CA GLY A 56 -16.23 7.91 -10.17
C GLY A 56 -14.86 8.51 -10.51
N ALA A 57 -14.74 9.13 -11.68
CA ALA A 57 -13.48 9.74 -12.11
C ALA A 57 -12.98 10.84 -11.16
N ALA A 58 -13.89 11.54 -10.48
CA ALA A 58 -13.52 12.55 -9.48
C ALA A 58 -12.91 11.92 -8.22
N ASN A 59 -13.28 10.67 -7.90
CA ASN A 59 -12.63 9.92 -6.83
C ASN A 59 -11.23 9.46 -7.22
N VAL A 60 -11.05 8.96 -8.44
CA VAL A 60 -9.71 8.62 -8.97
C VAL A 60 -8.78 9.83 -8.87
N ALA A 61 -9.25 11.03 -9.25
CA ALA A 61 -8.48 12.26 -9.07
C ALA A 61 -8.12 12.54 -7.61
N ASN A 62 -9.05 12.33 -6.68
CA ASN A 62 -8.81 12.48 -5.24
C ASN A 62 -7.79 11.46 -4.69
N MET A 63 -7.81 10.22 -5.18
CA MET A 63 -6.83 9.17 -4.83
C MET A 63 -5.44 9.51 -5.35
N LEU A 64 -5.34 10.03 -6.58
CA LEU A 64 -4.08 10.50 -7.16
C LEU A 64 -3.43 11.63 -6.36
N ILE A 65 -4.22 12.54 -5.77
CA ILE A 65 -3.70 13.57 -4.84
C ILE A 65 -3.09 12.93 -3.59
N GLY A 66 -3.72 11.89 -3.02
CA GLY A 66 -3.15 11.11 -1.92
C GLY A 66 -1.84 10.40 -2.31
N LEU A 67 -1.74 10.02 -3.58
CA LEU A 67 -0.52 9.53 -4.21
C LEU A 67 0.39 10.66 -4.72
N GLU A 68 0.25 11.89 -4.22
CA GLU A 68 1.06 13.08 -4.52
C GLU A 68 1.27 13.40 -6.01
N ALA A 69 0.32 13.05 -6.87
CA ALA A 69 0.34 13.42 -8.30
C ALA A 69 -0.20 14.84 -8.54
N GLU A 70 0.24 15.47 -9.63
CA GLU A 70 -0.38 16.68 -10.17
C GLU A 70 -1.50 16.26 -11.12
N VAL A 71 -2.75 16.60 -10.78
CA VAL A 71 -3.91 16.04 -11.48
C VAL A 71 -4.64 17.10 -12.29
N THR A 72 -4.91 16.79 -13.56
CA THR A 72 -5.88 17.52 -14.39
C THR A 72 -7.13 16.64 -14.56
N MET A 73 -8.31 17.18 -14.24
CA MET A 73 -9.58 16.47 -14.36
C MET A 73 -10.31 16.88 -15.64
N ALA A 74 -10.65 15.90 -16.47
CA ALA A 74 -11.39 16.06 -17.71
C ALA A 74 -12.70 15.25 -17.71
N GLY A 75 -13.79 15.91 -18.08
CA GLY A 75 -15.10 15.26 -18.19
C GLY A 75 -16.22 16.27 -18.19
N VAL A 76 -17.44 15.80 -17.91
CA VAL A 76 -18.66 16.61 -18.05
C VAL A 76 -19.44 16.65 -16.75
N THR A 77 -19.93 17.84 -16.42
CA THR A 77 -20.89 18.10 -15.33
C THR A 77 -22.14 18.76 -15.89
N GLY A 78 -23.23 18.75 -15.12
CA GLY A 78 -24.39 19.59 -15.41
C GLY A 78 -24.10 21.07 -15.10
N THR A 79 -25.00 21.95 -15.53
CA THR A 79 -24.99 23.39 -15.15
C THR A 79 -25.66 23.66 -13.79
N ASP A 80 -25.81 22.62 -12.97
CA ASP A 80 -26.49 22.64 -11.68
C ASP A 80 -25.53 22.90 -10.52
N LEU A 81 -26.09 23.08 -9.32
CA LEU A 81 -25.31 23.30 -8.09
C LEU A 81 -24.38 22.12 -7.78
N ASP A 82 -24.78 20.90 -8.15
CA ASP A 82 -23.99 19.70 -7.87
C ASP A 82 -22.70 19.69 -8.71
N GLY A 83 -22.74 20.20 -9.94
CA GLY A 83 -21.56 20.41 -10.77
C GLY A 83 -20.59 21.44 -10.18
N VAL A 84 -21.12 22.52 -9.59
CA VAL A 84 -20.30 23.51 -8.86
C VAL A 84 -19.63 22.88 -7.64
N VAL A 85 -20.38 22.08 -6.86
CA VAL A 85 -19.86 21.39 -5.67
C VAL A 85 -18.72 20.43 -6.02
N ILE A 86 -18.83 19.66 -7.11
CA ILE A 86 -17.74 18.78 -7.57
C ILE A 86 -16.48 19.60 -7.86
N ARG A 87 -16.63 20.69 -8.63
CA ARG A 87 -15.50 21.55 -9.04
C ARG A 87 -14.81 22.16 -7.83
N GLU A 88 -15.56 22.76 -6.91
CA GLU A 88 -15.01 23.35 -5.68
C GLU A 88 -14.30 22.30 -4.81
N ALA A 89 -14.85 21.09 -4.71
CA ALA A 89 -14.27 20.00 -3.92
C ALA A 89 -12.96 19.44 -4.52
N LEU A 90 -12.81 19.49 -5.85
CA LEU A 90 -11.60 19.14 -6.58
C LEU A 90 -10.54 20.26 -6.50
N GLU A 91 -10.93 21.51 -6.76
CA GLU A 91 -10.04 22.68 -6.72
C GLU A 91 -9.45 22.88 -5.31
N LYS A 92 -10.25 22.66 -4.26
CA LYS A 92 -9.77 22.72 -2.87
C LYS A 92 -8.65 21.72 -2.57
N ARG A 93 -8.56 20.63 -3.34
CA ARG A 93 -7.51 19.62 -3.25
C ARG A 93 -6.35 19.85 -4.21
N GLY A 94 -6.37 20.93 -5.00
CA GLY A 94 -5.32 21.28 -5.95
C GLY A 94 -5.44 20.58 -7.30
N VAL A 95 -6.61 20.01 -7.64
CA VAL A 95 -6.86 19.41 -8.96
C VAL A 95 -7.18 20.51 -9.97
N ASP A 96 -6.52 20.51 -11.13
CA ASP A 96 -6.85 21.39 -12.23
C ASP A 96 -8.16 20.95 -12.89
N CYS A 97 -9.18 21.81 -12.80
CA CYS A 97 -10.52 21.57 -13.34
C CYS A 97 -10.77 22.31 -14.67
N SER A 98 -9.71 22.79 -15.33
CA SER A 98 -9.77 23.50 -16.62
C SER A 98 -10.41 22.67 -17.75
N ALA A 99 -10.31 21.34 -17.67
CA ALA A 99 -10.86 20.41 -18.65
C ALA A 99 -12.25 19.83 -18.28
N ILE A 100 -12.90 20.37 -17.23
CA ILE A 100 -14.30 20.03 -16.93
C ILE A 100 -15.23 20.97 -17.70
N ILE A 101 -16.04 20.41 -18.59
CA ILE A 101 -17.09 21.15 -19.31
C ILE A 101 -18.44 21.01 -18.61
N ALA A 102 -19.28 22.04 -18.74
CA ALA A 102 -20.64 22.05 -18.21
C ALA A 102 -21.64 21.91 -19.37
N ASP A 103 -22.53 20.92 -19.27
CA ASP A 103 -23.55 20.62 -20.28
C ASP A 103 -24.94 20.87 -19.69
N ALA A 104 -25.70 21.78 -20.28
CA ALA A 104 -27.04 22.12 -19.81
C ALA A 104 -28.10 21.06 -20.17
N SER A 105 -27.78 20.12 -21.06
CA SER A 105 -28.69 19.07 -21.51
C SER A 105 -28.76 17.88 -20.56
N ARG A 106 -27.84 17.76 -19.60
CA ARG A 106 -27.78 16.67 -18.61
C ARG A 106 -27.58 17.19 -17.19
N PRO A 107 -28.12 16.51 -16.17
CA PRO A 107 -27.77 16.80 -14.79
C PRO A 107 -26.35 16.29 -14.48
N THR A 108 -25.72 16.86 -13.46
CA THR A 108 -24.53 16.25 -12.84
C THR A 108 -24.93 14.89 -12.25
N THR A 109 -24.09 13.87 -12.46
CA THR A 109 -24.34 12.53 -11.91
C THR A 109 -24.22 12.55 -10.40
N VAL A 110 -25.32 12.27 -9.69
CA VAL A 110 -25.37 12.25 -8.22
C VAL A 110 -25.92 10.91 -7.73
N LYS A 111 -25.23 10.32 -6.75
CA LYS A 111 -25.71 9.14 -6.02
C LYS A 111 -25.98 9.53 -4.57
N GLN A 112 -27.24 9.82 -4.26
CA GLN A 112 -27.66 10.24 -2.93
C GLN A 112 -28.09 9.04 -2.09
N ARG A 113 -27.39 8.79 -0.99
CA ARG A 113 -27.65 7.71 -0.02
C ARG A 113 -28.23 8.31 1.25
N PHE A 114 -29.36 7.76 1.70
CA PHE A 114 -30.00 8.10 2.95
C PHE A 114 -29.66 7.03 3.99
N ILE A 115 -28.95 7.43 5.05
CA ILE A 115 -28.46 6.52 6.08
C ILE A 115 -29.24 6.77 7.37
N GLY A 116 -29.94 5.72 7.82
CA GLY A 116 -30.73 5.74 9.05
C GLY A 116 -29.97 5.14 10.22
N ARG A 117 -30.12 5.76 11.39
CA ARG A 117 -29.80 5.19 12.69
C ARG A 117 -31.11 4.91 13.43
N ALA A 118 -31.25 3.75 14.04
CA ALA A 118 -32.40 3.42 14.88
C ALA A 118 -31.92 2.83 16.21
N GLN A 119 -32.28 3.44 17.33
CA GLN A 119 -32.11 2.93 18.70
C GLN A 119 -30.90 2.02 18.92
N GLN A 120 -29.69 2.62 19.02
CA GLN A 120 -28.43 1.92 19.35
C GLN A 120 -28.00 0.83 18.33
N ARG A 121 -28.60 0.76 17.13
CA ARG A 121 -28.13 -0.11 16.04
C ARG A 121 -27.12 0.58 15.13
N HIS A 122 -26.31 -0.22 14.46
CA HIS A 122 -25.40 0.23 13.41
C HIS A 122 -26.16 0.97 12.30
N PRO A 123 -25.58 2.06 11.75
CA PRO A 123 -26.18 2.81 10.65
C PRO A 123 -26.45 1.89 9.45
N HIS A 124 -27.62 2.02 8.83
CA HIS A 124 -28.00 1.25 7.64
C HIS A 124 -28.47 2.17 6.52
N GLN A 125 -28.16 1.81 5.27
CA GLN A 125 -28.68 2.51 4.11
C GLN A 125 -30.17 2.20 3.93
N ILE A 126 -31.01 3.23 3.95
CA ILE A 126 -32.48 3.11 3.76
C ILE A 126 -32.83 3.19 2.27
N LEU A 127 -32.28 4.18 1.58
CA LEU A 127 -32.63 4.52 0.21
C LEU A 127 -31.41 5.06 -0.52
N ARG A 128 -31.30 4.72 -1.81
CA ARG A 128 -30.41 5.39 -2.75
C ARG A 128 -31.23 6.02 -3.86
N VAL A 129 -30.95 7.28 -4.17
CA VAL A 129 -31.54 8.04 -5.27
C VAL A 129 -30.42 8.42 -6.22
N ASP A 130 -30.47 7.88 -7.43
CA ASP A 130 -29.51 8.18 -8.49
C ASP A 130 -30.13 9.23 -9.42
N ARG A 131 -29.44 10.36 -9.61
CA ARG A 131 -29.77 11.38 -10.61
C ARG A 131 -28.69 11.33 -11.67
N GLU A 132 -29.00 10.73 -12.81
CA GLU A 132 -28.00 10.50 -13.84
C GLU A 132 -28.64 10.40 -15.22
N VAL A 133 -27.84 10.71 -16.24
CA VAL A 133 -28.12 10.44 -17.65
C VAL A 133 -26.97 9.59 -18.16
N ASN A 134 -27.28 8.48 -18.82
CA ASN A 134 -26.30 7.54 -19.36
C ASN A 134 -26.21 7.57 -20.89
N THR A 135 -26.90 8.50 -21.53
CA THR A 135 -26.77 8.67 -22.97
C THR A 135 -25.40 9.25 -23.31
N PRO A 136 -24.75 8.76 -24.38
CA PRO A 136 -23.49 9.34 -24.88
C PRO A 136 -23.57 10.86 -25.04
N LEU A 137 -22.44 11.53 -24.88
CA LEU A 137 -22.31 12.93 -25.29
C LEU A 137 -22.71 13.09 -26.76
N ASP A 138 -23.37 14.21 -27.05
CA ASP A 138 -23.60 14.57 -28.44
C ASP A 138 -22.29 15.03 -29.11
N ALA A 139 -22.33 15.21 -30.43
CA ALA A 139 -21.15 15.61 -31.19
C ALA A 139 -20.58 16.97 -30.75
N THR A 140 -21.43 17.91 -30.32
CA THR A 140 -21.01 19.25 -29.92
C THR A 140 -20.27 19.21 -28.59
N ALA A 141 -20.83 18.52 -27.59
CA ALA A 141 -20.21 18.35 -26.29
C ALA A 141 -18.92 17.52 -26.38
N SER A 142 -18.90 16.48 -27.23
CA SER A 142 -17.71 15.68 -27.50
C SER A 142 -16.59 16.52 -28.13
N GLU A 143 -16.91 17.36 -29.13
CA GLU A 143 -15.94 18.26 -29.76
C GLU A 143 -15.41 19.32 -28.78
N GLN A 144 -16.28 19.89 -27.94
CA GLN A 144 -15.85 20.81 -26.88
C GLN A 144 -14.88 20.17 -25.90
N LEU A 145 -15.17 18.94 -25.46
CA LEU A 145 -14.30 18.20 -24.56
C LEU A 145 -12.94 17.92 -25.21
N LEU A 146 -12.94 17.43 -26.46
CA LEU A 146 -11.71 17.14 -27.20
C LEU A 146 -10.85 18.38 -27.45
N ASN A 147 -11.47 19.52 -27.77
CA ASN A 147 -10.75 20.78 -27.98
C ASN A 147 -9.98 21.25 -26.73
N VAL A 148 -10.44 20.87 -25.53
CA VAL A 148 -9.75 21.19 -24.29
C VAL A 148 -8.73 20.11 -23.92
N ILE A 149 -9.03 18.83 -24.13
CA ILE A 149 -8.15 17.72 -23.73
C ILE A 149 -6.93 17.58 -24.64
N LEU A 150 -7.12 17.56 -25.96
CA LEU A 150 -6.06 17.20 -26.91
C LEU A 150 -4.79 18.05 -26.76
N PRO A 151 -4.87 19.38 -26.56
CA PRO A 151 -3.68 20.21 -26.34
C PRO A 151 -2.92 19.91 -25.04
N LEU A 152 -3.58 19.34 -24.03
CA LEU A 152 -2.99 19.06 -22.71
C LEU A 152 -2.19 17.75 -22.71
N ILE A 153 -2.52 16.80 -23.59
CA ILE A 153 -1.95 15.45 -23.63
C ILE A 153 -0.41 15.44 -23.63
N PRO A 154 0.30 16.23 -24.47
CA PRO A 154 1.76 16.17 -24.53
C PRO A 154 2.48 16.59 -23.24
N GLU A 155 1.79 17.28 -22.32
CA GLU A 155 2.33 17.72 -21.04
C GLU A 155 2.10 16.70 -19.90
N GLN A 156 1.33 15.64 -20.17
CA GLN A 156 1.00 14.61 -19.20
C GLN A 156 1.99 13.45 -19.26
N GLN A 157 2.12 12.74 -18.14
CA GLN A 157 2.95 11.53 -18.03
C GLN A 157 2.11 10.24 -18.03
N ALA A 158 0.81 10.33 -17.78
CA ALA A 158 -0.16 9.26 -18.01
C ALA A 158 -1.58 9.85 -18.16
N ILE A 159 -2.46 9.09 -18.79
CA ILE A 159 -3.90 9.38 -18.88
C ILE A 159 -4.66 8.20 -18.27
N LEU A 160 -5.56 8.48 -17.32
CA LEU A 160 -6.44 7.49 -16.74
C LEU A 160 -7.85 7.69 -17.26
N VAL A 161 -8.45 6.64 -17.79
CA VAL A 161 -9.85 6.62 -18.21
C VAL A 161 -10.65 5.90 -17.15
N SER A 162 -11.64 6.57 -16.56
CA SER A 162 -12.53 6.00 -15.54
C SER A 162 -13.96 6.02 -16.07
N ASP A 163 -14.37 4.89 -16.66
CA ASP A 163 -15.62 4.78 -17.40
C ASP A 163 -16.72 4.10 -16.58
N TYR A 164 -17.68 4.88 -16.13
CA TYR A 164 -18.85 4.41 -15.37
C TYR A 164 -20.10 4.28 -16.24
N ALA A 165 -19.94 4.30 -17.56
CA ALA A 165 -21.01 4.30 -18.55
C ALA A 165 -22.05 5.42 -18.30
N LYS A 166 -21.60 6.65 -17.98
CA LYS A 166 -22.45 7.86 -17.90
C LYS A 166 -22.35 8.76 -19.13
N GLY A 167 -21.65 8.27 -20.16
CA GLY A 167 -21.71 8.80 -21.52
C GLY A 167 -20.59 9.77 -21.86
N VAL A 168 -19.63 10.05 -20.97
CA VAL A 168 -18.44 10.86 -21.28
C VAL A 168 -17.48 10.09 -22.19
N CYS A 169 -17.24 8.82 -21.88
CA CYS A 169 -16.33 7.93 -22.60
C CYS A 169 -16.97 7.39 -23.90
N THR A 170 -17.26 8.28 -24.85
CA THR A 170 -17.79 7.86 -26.16
C THR A 170 -16.70 7.21 -27.02
N PRO A 171 -17.07 6.35 -28.01
CA PRO A 171 -16.09 5.76 -28.92
C PRO A 171 -15.21 6.81 -29.62
N ASP A 172 -15.80 7.92 -30.04
CA ASP A 172 -15.07 8.99 -30.74
C ASP A 172 -14.10 9.72 -29.79
N VAL A 173 -14.53 10.03 -28.55
CA VAL A 173 -13.67 10.68 -27.56
C VAL A 173 -12.48 9.79 -27.19
N LEU A 174 -12.73 8.51 -26.89
CA LEU A 174 -11.68 7.58 -26.51
C LEU A 174 -10.71 7.33 -27.67
N ALA A 175 -11.22 7.13 -28.89
CA ALA A 175 -10.36 6.92 -30.06
C ALA A 175 -9.41 8.11 -30.28
N CYS A 176 -9.91 9.35 -30.22
CA CYS A 176 -9.08 10.54 -30.38
C CYS A 176 -8.05 10.71 -29.26
N VAL A 177 -8.45 10.48 -28.00
CA VAL A 177 -7.54 10.60 -26.85
C VAL A 177 -6.46 9.52 -26.87
N ILE A 178 -6.84 8.26 -27.11
CA ILE A 178 -5.89 7.14 -27.21
C ILE A 178 -4.90 7.36 -28.35
N GLN A 179 -5.38 7.81 -29.52
CA GLN A 179 -4.51 8.11 -30.65
C GLN A 179 -3.51 9.23 -30.33
N ALA A 180 -3.98 10.36 -29.80
CA ALA A 180 -3.11 11.49 -29.47
C ALA A 180 -2.10 11.12 -28.38
N ALA A 181 -2.50 10.32 -27.39
CA ALA A 181 -1.62 9.83 -26.35
C ALA A 181 -0.52 8.92 -26.91
N ARG A 182 -0.86 8.01 -27.83
CA ARG A 182 0.12 7.16 -28.54
C ARG A 182 1.13 7.99 -29.32
N GLU A 183 0.66 9.01 -30.06
CA GLU A 183 1.54 9.91 -30.82
C GLU A 183 2.50 10.68 -29.89
N ALA A 184 2.05 11.00 -28.67
CA ALA A 184 2.85 11.65 -27.64
C ALA A 184 3.68 10.69 -26.75
N ASN A 185 3.57 9.36 -26.93
CA ASN A 185 4.13 8.33 -26.05
C ASN A 185 3.67 8.45 -24.58
N VAL A 186 2.43 8.86 -24.36
CA VAL A 186 1.80 8.95 -23.05
C VAL A 186 0.96 7.68 -22.81
N PRO A 187 1.19 6.92 -21.74
CA PRO A 187 0.43 5.71 -21.46
C PRO A 187 -1.03 6.02 -21.12
N VAL A 188 -1.96 5.23 -21.66
CA VAL A 188 -3.40 5.31 -21.35
C VAL A 188 -3.85 4.06 -20.61
N ILE A 189 -4.34 4.22 -19.39
CA ILE A 189 -4.83 3.13 -18.56
C ILE A 189 -6.32 3.33 -18.36
N ALA A 190 -7.14 2.37 -18.78
CA ALA A 190 -8.59 2.46 -18.67
C ALA A 190 -9.15 1.47 -17.64
N ASP A 191 -9.99 1.97 -16.76
CA ASP A 191 -10.92 1.14 -15.99
C ASP A 191 -12.23 1.04 -16.78
N PRO A 192 -12.49 -0.11 -17.42
CA PRO A 192 -13.56 -0.24 -18.39
C PRO A 192 -14.92 -0.33 -17.69
N CYS A 193 -15.97 0.16 -18.36
CA CYS A 193 -17.30 0.07 -17.80
C CYS A 193 -17.79 -1.39 -17.69
N PRO A 194 -18.80 -1.66 -16.84
CA PRO A 194 -19.47 -2.97 -16.74
C PRO A 194 -20.30 -3.28 -17.99
N GLY A 195 -19.65 -3.55 -19.11
CA GLY A 195 -20.23 -3.81 -20.42
C GLY A 195 -19.59 -5.02 -21.11
N ARG A 196 -20.08 -5.32 -22.32
CA ARG A 196 -19.48 -6.37 -23.18
C ARG A 196 -18.51 -5.79 -24.22
N ASP A 197 -18.71 -4.55 -24.62
CA ASP A 197 -17.95 -3.97 -25.72
C ASP A 197 -16.75 -3.20 -25.21
N TYR A 198 -15.59 -3.85 -25.23
CA TYR A 198 -14.32 -3.23 -24.88
C TYR A 198 -13.59 -2.65 -26.09
N GLN A 199 -14.16 -2.72 -27.30
CA GLN A 199 -13.51 -2.21 -28.52
C GLN A 199 -13.25 -0.71 -28.45
N ILE A 200 -14.03 0.03 -27.68
CA ILE A 200 -13.85 1.47 -27.45
C ILE A 200 -12.52 1.81 -26.76
N TYR A 201 -11.89 0.85 -26.08
CA TYR A 201 -10.58 0.99 -25.44
C TYR A 201 -9.43 0.49 -26.32
N SER A 202 -9.70 0.14 -27.59
CA SER A 202 -8.69 -0.38 -28.50
C SER A 202 -7.55 0.62 -28.66
N GLY A 203 -6.34 0.12 -28.41
CA GLY A 203 -5.12 0.89 -28.45
C GLY A 203 -4.71 1.56 -27.13
N ALA A 204 -5.47 1.41 -26.04
CA ALA A 204 -4.96 1.82 -24.73
C ALA A 204 -3.67 1.07 -24.38
N THR A 205 -2.87 1.60 -23.46
CA THR A 205 -1.68 0.90 -22.93
C THR A 205 -2.12 -0.28 -22.06
N ALA A 206 -3.11 -0.04 -21.18
CA ALA A 206 -3.62 -1.08 -20.32
C ALA A 206 -5.09 -0.91 -19.97
N ILE A 207 -5.72 -2.01 -19.54
CA ILE A 207 -7.03 -2.00 -18.89
C ILE A 207 -7.01 -2.70 -17.54
N THR A 208 -7.89 -2.31 -16.62
CA THR A 208 -7.96 -2.82 -15.24
C THR A 208 -9.32 -3.45 -14.84
N PRO A 209 -9.95 -4.31 -15.65
CA PRO A 209 -11.26 -4.86 -15.33
C PRO A 209 -11.22 -5.80 -14.12
N ASN A 210 -12.35 -5.90 -13.39
CA ASN A 210 -12.53 -6.96 -12.41
C ASN A 210 -12.91 -8.30 -13.04
N ARG A 211 -12.94 -9.35 -12.21
CA ARG A 211 -13.30 -10.72 -12.64
C ARG A 211 -14.63 -10.77 -13.40
N LEU A 212 -15.67 -10.13 -12.87
CA LEU A 212 -17.02 -10.18 -13.44
C LEU A 212 -17.12 -9.41 -14.76
N GLU A 213 -16.50 -8.24 -14.82
CA GLU A 213 -16.31 -7.43 -16.01
C GLU A 213 -15.58 -8.19 -17.11
N THR A 214 -14.43 -8.77 -16.76
CA THR A 214 -13.61 -9.56 -17.68
C THR A 214 -14.41 -10.74 -18.23
N SER A 215 -15.11 -11.50 -17.37
CA SER A 215 -15.95 -12.62 -17.79
C SER A 215 -17.07 -12.22 -18.75
N ARG A 216 -17.66 -11.04 -18.56
CA ARG A 216 -18.66 -10.50 -19.48
C ARG A 216 -18.07 -10.11 -20.83
N ALA A 217 -16.87 -9.54 -20.84
CA ALA A 217 -16.18 -9.11 -22.05
C ALA A 217 -15.72 -10.31 -22.92
N VAL A 218 -15.23 -11.38 -22.29
CA VAL A 218 -14.74 -12.58 -23.01
C VAL A 218 -15.78 -13.69 -23.20
N GLU A 219 -16.99 -13.48 -22.67
CA GLU A 219 -18.13 -14.40 -22.73
C GLU A 219 -17.87 -15.80 -22.13
N PHE A 220 -17.00 -15.90 -21.11
CA PHE A 220 -16.84 -17.11 -20.29
C PHE A 220 -16.48 -16.77 -18.82
N GLU A 221 -16.83 -17.68 -17.91
CA GLU A 221 -16.57 -17.54 -16.47
C GLU A 221 -15.09 -17.71 -16.14
N ILE A 222 -14.57 -16.87 -15.22
CA ILE A 222 -13.19 -16.93 -14.73
C ILE A 222 -13.19 -17.55 -13.33
N GLU A 223 -12.91 -18.85 -13.25
CA GLU A 223 -12.92 -19.59 -11.98
C GLU A 223 -11.53 -19.69 -11.35
N ASN A 224 -10.48 -19.70 -12.16
CA ASN A 224 -9.10 -19.88 -11.71
C ASN A 224 -8.13 -18.96 -12.48
N GLU A 225 -6.85 -19.01 -12.08
CA GLU A 225 -5.77 -18.21 -12.69
C GLU A 225 -5.60 -18.48 -14.19
N SER A 226 -5.79 -19.72 -14.65
CA SER A 226 -5.62 -20.08 -16.04
C SER A 226 -6.73 -19.48 -16.92
N ASP A 227 -7.95 -19.36 -16.40
CA ASP A 227 -9.04 -18.69 -17.10
C ASP A 227 -8.78 -17.19 -17.20
N ALA A 228 -8.26 -16.58 -16.13
CA ALA A 228 -7.88 -15.16 -16.12
C ALA A 228 -6.76 -14.88 -17.14
N PHE A 229 -5.74 -15.74 -17.21
CA PHE A 229 -4.67 -15.64 -18.21
C PHE A 229 -5.18 -15.81 -19.64
N ARG A 230 -6.11 -16.75 -19.86
CA ARG A 230 -6.75 -16.91 -21.17
C ARG A 230 -7.53 -15.65 -21.56
N ALA A 231 -8.30 -15.09 -20.63
CA ALA A 231 -9.08 -13.88 -20.85
C ALA A 231 -8.17 -12.68 -21.15
N GLY A 232 -7.11 -12.49 -20.36
CA GLY A 232 -6.13 -11.43 -20.56
C GLY A 232 -5.46 -11.50 -21.93
N LYS A 233 -5.07 -12.69 -22.40
CA LYS A 233 -4.47 -12.87 -23.73
C LYS A 233 -5.42 -12.48 -24.86
N LEU A 234 -6.68 -12.92 -24.77
CA LEU A 234 -7.71 -12.54 -25.74
C LEU A 234 -7.91 -11.02 -25.79
N LEU A 235 -7.98 -10.37 -24.62
CA LEU A 235 -8.16 -8.92 -24.54
C LEU A 235 -6.93 -8.15 -25.07
N CYS A 236 -5.70 -8.57 -24.72
CA CYS A 236 -4.48 -7.97 -25.28
C CYS A 236 -4.48 -8.02 -26.81
N GLU A 237 -4.79 -9.18 -27.39
CA GLU A 237 -4.80 -9.38 -28.85
C GLU A 237 -5.93 -8.60 -29.55
N GLN A 238 -7.16 -8.68 -29.02
CA GLN A 238 -8.33 -8.04 -29.65
C GLN A 238 -8.30 -6.53 -29.59
N LEU A 239 -7.74 -5.98 -28.52
CA LEU A 239 -7.75 -4.55 -28.23
C LEU A 239 -6.39 -3.89 -28.47
N ASN A 240 -5.37 -4.65 -28.90
CA ASN A 240 -4.01 -4.15 -29.15
C ASN A 240 -3.44 -3.38 -27.94
N LEU A 241 -3.52 -4.02 -26.77
CA LEU A 241 -3.05 -3.49 -25.48
C LEU A 241 -1.67 -4.02 -25.15
N ASP A 242 -0.88 -3.24 -24.41
CA ASP A 242 0.40 -3.70 -23.88
C ASP A 242 0.21 -4.60 -22.66
N PHE A 243 -0.77 -4.26 -21.81
CA PHE A 243 -1.04 -4.96 -20.55
C PHE A 243 -2.54 -5.10 -20.25
N VAL A 244 -2.90 -6.18 -19.57
CA VAL A 244 -4.23 -6.37 -18.96
C VAL A 244 -4.04 -6.76 -17.50
N PHE A 245 -4.64 -6.00 -16.59
CA PHE A 245 -4.62 -6.25 -15.16
C PHE A 245 -6.02 -6.69 -14.71
N VAL A 246 -6.25 -7.99 -14.58
CA VAL A 246 -7.54 -8.50 -14.09
C VAL A 246 -7.52 -8.55 -12.57
N THR A 247 -8.36 -7.76 -11.90
CA THR A 247 -8.49 -7.82 -10.44
C THR A 247 -9.38 -9.01 -10.04
N LEU A 248 -8.84 -9.90 -9.22
CA LEU A 248 -9.43 -11.19 -8.83
C LEU A 248 -9.82 -11.21 -7.34
N ASP A 249 -10.22 -10.07 -6.80
CA ASP A 249 -10.57 -9.87 -5.38
C ASP A 249 -9.45 -10.37 -4.44
N SER A 250 -9.76 -11.30 -3.53
CA SER A 250 -8.83 -11.88 -2.57
C SER A 250 -7.71 -12.71 -3.21
N ASP A 251 -7.83 -13.07 -4.48
CA ASP A 251 -6.81 -13.84 -5.20
C ASP A 251 -5.68 -12.92 -5.73
N GLY A 252 -5.89 -11.60 -5.73
CA GLY A 252 -4.93 -10.60 -6.19
C GLY A 252 -5.18 -10.13 -7.61
N ILE A 253 -4.12 -9.94 -8.40
CA ILE A 253 -4.20 -9.41 -9.76
C ILE A 253 -3.52 -10.37 -10.73
N ALA A 254 -4.23 -10.77 -11.79
CA ALA A 254 -3.66 -11.51 -12.90
C ALA A 254 -3.19 -10.50 -13.97
N LEU A 255 -1.88 -10.45 -14.17
CA LEU A 255 -1.24 -9.63 -15.20
C LEU A 255 -1.04 -10.46 -16.47
N THR A 256 -1.43 -9.89 -17.61
CA THR A 256 -1.08 -10.40 -18.94
C THR A 256 -0.40 -9.30 -19.76
N GLN A 257 0.69 -9.65 -20.43
CA GLN A 257 1.44 -8.74 -21.32
C GLN A 257 1.21 -9.12 -22.79
N ALA A 258 1.42 -8.18 -23.71
CA ALA A 258 1.27 -8.37 -25.15
C ALA A 258 2.18 -9.47 -25.73
N ASP A 259 3.33 -9.73 -25.12
CA ASP A 259 4.25 -10.81 -25.51
C ASP A 259 3.80 -12.21 -25.03
N GLY A 260 2.65 -12.29 -24.35
CA GLY A 260 2.05 -13.51 -23.85
C GLY A 260 2.54 -13.94 -22.45
N VAL A 261 3.42 -13.16 -21.81
CA VAL A 261 3.82 -13.37 -20.41
C VAL A 261 2.62 -13.13 -19.50
N THR A 262 2.39 -14.08 -18.60
CA THR A 262 1.29 -14.03 -17.63
C THR A 262 1.80 -14.34 -16.23
N GLU A 263 1.36 -13.56 -15.24
CA GLU A 263 1.76 -13.74 -13.84
C GLU A 263 0.54 -13.47 -12.93
N LEU A 264 0.31 -14.34 -11.94
CA LEU A 264 -0.63 -14.08 -10.86
C LEU A 264 0.12 -13.44 -9.70
N LEU A 265 -0.31 -12.25 -9.31
CA LEU A 265 0.28 -11.48 -8.22
C LEU A 265 -0.68 -11.59 -7.04
N PRO A 266 -0.45 -12.49 -6.07
CA PRO A 266 -1.37 -12.67 -4.96
C PRO A 266 -1.38 -11.44 -4.06
N THR A 267 -2.57 -11.09 -3.54
CA THR A 267 -2.71 -10.10 -2.48
C THR A 267 -2.59 -10.73 -1.10
N ARG A 268 -2.37 -9.91 -0.07
CA ARG A 268 -2.41 -10.36 1.32
C ARG A 268 -3.87 -10.49 1.74
N LYS A 269 -4.20 -11.52 2.52
CA LYS A 269 -5.54 -11.62 3.12
C LYS A 269 -5.70 -10.50 4.16
N ARG A 270 -6.77 -9.73 4.03
CA ARG A 270 -7.12 -8.58 4.84
C ARG A 270 -8.56 -8.69 5.33
N GLU A 271 -8.90 -7.98 6.40
CA GLU A 271 -10.30 -7.86 6.83
C GLU A 271 -11.02 -6.87 5.91
N VAL A 272 -12.02 -7.37 5.16
CA VAL A 272 -12.78 -6.55 4.20
C VAL A 272 -13.95 -5.89 4.92
N TYR A 273 -13.91 -4.55 5.02
CA TYR A 273 -14.98 -3.74 5.59
C TYR A 273 -15.90 -3.17 4.51
N ASP A 274 -15.34 -2.61 3.45
CA ASP A 274 -16.05 -2.05 2.29
C ASP A 274 -15.23 -2.33 1.02
N ILE A 275 -15.87 -2.55 -0.12
CA ILE A 275 -15.17 -2.76 -1.41
C ILE A 275 -15.30 -1.54 -2.33
N THR A 276 -15.98 -0.49 -1.86
CA THR A 276 -16.33 0.68 -2.66
C THR A 276 -15.11 1.58 -2.90
N GLY A 277 -14.54 1.49 -4.10
CA GLY A 277 -13.43 2.34 -4.57
C GLY A 277 -12.12 1.58 -4.78
N ALA A 278 -12.07 0.28 -4.49
CA ALA A 278 -10.85 -0.52 -4.65
C ALA A 278 -10.35 -0.55 -6.09
N GLY A 279 -11.27 -0.62 -7.05
CA GLY A 279 -10.97 -0.49 -8.48
C GLY A 279 -10.36 0.87 -8.83
N ASP A 280 -10.93 1.96 -8.32
CA ASP A 280 -10.41 3.32 -8.49
C ASP A 280 -8.98 3.45 -7.94
N MET A 281 -8.69 2.84 -6.76
CA MET A 281 -7.34 2.83 -6.19
C MET A 281 -6.36 2.01 -7.03
N VAL A 282 -6.80 0.87 -7.59
CA VAL A 282 -5.99 0.06 -8.50
C VAL A 282 -5.63 0.87 -9.74
N LEU A 283 -6.62 1.52 -10.37
CA LEU A 283 -6.42 2.40 -11.52
C LEU A 283 -5.45 3.53 -11.19
N ALA A 284 -5.67 4.25 -10.08
CA ALA A 284 -4.82 5.36 -9.65
C ALA A 284 -3.36 4.92 -9.41
N THR A 285 -3.17 3.78 -8.74
CA THR A 285 -1.83 3.25 -8.42
C THR A 285 -1.08 2.79 -9.66
N ILE A 286 -1.76 2.07 -10.56
CA ILE A 286 -1.18 1.66 -11.85
C ILE A 286 -0.85 2.89 -12.68
N GLY A 287 -1.72 3.90 -12.69
CA GLY A 287 -1.52 5.17 -13.40
C GLY A 287 -0.28 5.93 -12.95
N VAL A 288 -0.15 6.20 -11.65
CA VAL A 288 1.02 6.86 -11.04
C VAL A 288 2.30 6.08 -11.33
N GLY A 289 2.25 4.76 -11.20
CA GLY A 289 3.43 3.96 -11.44
C GLY A 289 3.82 3.89 -12.93
N SER A 290 2.84 3.91 -13.84
CA SER A 290 3.07 3.93 -15.29
C SER A 290 3.71 5.25 -15.72
N ALA A 291 3.25 6.38 -15.16
CA ALA A 291 3.88 7.69 -15.35
C ALA A 291 5.35 7.73 -14.89
N ALA A 292 5.71 6.92 -13.89
CA ALA A 292 7.07 6.76 -13.38
C ALA A 292 7.89 5.66 -14.11
N GLY A 293 7.31 4.98 -15.11
CA GLY A 293 8.00 3.94 -15.88
C GLY A 293 8.28 2.65 -15.10
N ILE A 294 7.44 2.31 -14.13
CA ILE A 294 7.59 1.11 -13.29
C ILE A 294 7.20 -0.15 -14.07
N ALA A 295 7.89 -1.25 -13.80
CA ALA A 295 7.62 -2.54 -14.43
C ALA A 295 6.20 -3.04 -14.08
N PRO A 296 5.49 -3.68 -15.03
CA PRO A 296 4.06 -4.01 -14.87
C PRO A 296 3.79 -4.97 -13.71
N ALA A 297 4.68 -5.92 -13.43
CA ALA A 297 4.54 -6.80 -12.27
C ALA A 297 4.60 -6.01 -10.94
N ASP A 298 5.45 -4.99 -10.85
CA ASP A 298 5.52 -4.13 -9.67
C ASP A 298 4.31 -3.20 -9.56
N LEU A 299 3.75 -2.73 -10.68
CA LEU A 299 2.48 -2.01 -10.70
C LEU A 299 1.36 -2.83 -10.07
N ALA A 300 1.21 -4.10 -10.49
CA ALA A 300 0.24 -5.01 -9.92
C ALA A 300 0.48 -5.28 -8.42
N ARG A 301 1.73 -5.40 -7.98
CA ARG A 301 2.06 -5.55 -6.55
C ARG A 301 1.70 -4.30 -5.74
N LEU A 302 1.98 -3.11 -6.24
CA LEU A 302 1.61 -1.86 -5.59
C LEU A 302 0.09 -1.67 -5.54
N ALA A 303 -0.60 -1.98 -6.63
CA ALA A 303 -2.05 -1.93 -6.71
C ALA A 303 -2.72 -2.89 -5.71
N ASN A 304 -2.19 -4.11 -5.53
CA ASN A 304 -2.65 -5.02 -4.48
C ASN A 304 -2.49 -4.45 -3.06
N VAL A 305 -1.40 -3.71 -2.80
CA VAL A 305 -1.18 -3.05 -1.51
C VAL A 305 -2.19 -1.93 -1.30
N ALA A 306 -2.33 -1.04 -2.29
CA ALA A 306 -3.22 0.11 -2.24
C ALA A 306 -4.69 -0.31 -2.13
N GLY A 307 -5.17 -1.18 -3.02
CA GLY A 307 -6.54 -1.71 -2.99
C GLY A 307 -6.80 -2.51 -1.72
N GLY A 308 -5.80 -3.24 -1.21
CA GLY A 308 -5.91 -3.94 0.07
C GLY A 308 -6.12 -3.01 1.27
N LEU A 309 -5.39 -1.89 1.33
CA LEU A 309 -5.55 -0.89 2.39
C LEU A 309 -6.89 -0.16 2.30
N GLU A 310 -7.39 0.04 1.09
CA GLU A 310 -8.66 0.74 0.86
C GLU A 310 -9.86 -0.10 1.30
N VAL A 311 -9.84 -1.42 1.07
CA VAL A 311 -10.94 -2.29 1.52
C VAL A 311 -11.01 -2.49 3.04
N GLU A 312 -9.95 -2.10 3.77
CA GLU A 312 -9.92 -2.10 5.24
C GLU A 312 -10.64 -0.88 5.85
N GLN A 313 -11.06 0.09 5.02
CA GLN A 313 -11.70 1.33 5.46
C GLN A 313 -13.19 1.37 5.06
N ILE A 314 -13.98 2.22 5.75
CA ILE A 314 -15.41 2.37 5.47
C ILE A 314 -15.64 3.50 4.47
N GLY A 315 -16.19 3.14 3.32
CA GLY A 315 -16.43 4.03 2.19
C GLY A 315 -15.16 4.47 1.48
N VAL A 316 -15.33 5.39 0.53
CA VAL A 316 -14.25 5.91 -0.29
C VAL A 316 -13.27 6.72 0.56
N VAL A 317 -12.05 6.21 0.75
CA VAL A 317 -10.95 6.89 1.47
C VAL A 317 -9.72 7.01 0.57
N THR A 318 -9.01 8.12 0.70
CA THR A 318 -7.72 8.33 0.03
C THR A 318 -6.62 7.61 0.78
N ILE A 319 -5.98 6.64 0.13
CA ILE A 319 -4.75 6.02 0.63
C ILE A 319 -3.56 6.89 0.22
N SER A 320 -2.78 7.32 1.20
CA SER A 320 -1.55 8.10 1.01
C SER A 320 -0.34 7.21 0.68
N ARG A 321 0.69 7.82 0.09
CA ARG A 321 1.98 7.13 -0.11
C ARG A 321 2.60 6.68 1.20
N GLU A 322 2.47 7.48 2.26
CA GLU A 322 2.96 7.16 3.60
C GLU A 322 2.28 5.90 4.15
N GLU A 323 0.97 5.75 3.99
CA GLU A 323 0.23 4.56 4.42
C GLU A 323 0.68 3.31 3.64
N MET A 324 0.85 3.42 2.32
CA MET A 324 1.39 2.32 1.52
C MET A 324 2.80 1.91 1.96
N LEU A 325 3.66 2.89 2.24
CA LEU A 325 5.02 2.65 2.74
C LEU A 325 4.99 1.99 4.12
N ALA A 326 4.13 2.46 5.02
CA ALA A 326 3.96 1.91 6.35
C ALA A 326 3.51 0.43 6.29
N ASP A 327 2.53 0.09 5.45
CA ASP A 327 2.06 -1.28 5.25
C ASP A 327 3.17 -2.22 4.71
N LEU A 328 3.90 -1.74 3.71
CA LEU A 328 5.03 -2.50 3.15
C LEU A 328 6.14 -2.73 4.18
N LEU A 329 6.38 -1.77 5.07
CA LEU A 329 7.35 -1.88 6.16
C LEU A 329 6.87 -2.83 7.27
N MET A 330 5.56 -2.87 7.55
CA MET A 330 4.97 -3.68 8.63
C MET A 330 4.70 -5.15 8.26
N GLY A 331 4.57 -5.46 6.97
CA GLY A 331 4.22 -6.79 6.48
C GLY A 331 5.19 -7.91 6.89
N ALA A 332 4.65 -9.14 7.00
CA ALA A 332 5.44 -10.34 7.30
C ALA A 332 6.55 -10.56 6.26
N ARG A 333 7.80 -10.70 6.74
CA ARG A 333 9.01 -10.84 5.93
C ARG A 333 9.46 -12.29 5.91
N ALA A 334 9.93 -12.78 4.76
CA ALA A 334 10.68 -14.03 4.76
C ALA A 334 11.98 -13.85 5.56
N THR A 335 12.43 -14.91 6.26
CA THR A 335 13.64 -14.88 7.09
C THR A 335 14.86 -14.34 6.35
N SER A 336 15.03 -14.69 5.07
CA SER A 336 16.13 -14.20 4.23
C SER A 336 16.08 -12.69 3.97
N GLU A 337 14.90 -12.07 3.94
CA GLU A 337 14.73 -10.64 3.63
C GLU A 337 15.04 -9.72 4.81
N LYS A 338 15.22 -10.28 6.01
CA LYS A 338 15.62 -9.51 7.19
C LYS A 338 17.14 -9.37 7.31
N VAL A 339 17.91 -10.20 6.62
CA VAL A 339 19.38 -10.12 6.64
C VAL A 339 19.84 -9.21 5.52
N LEU A 340 20.34 -8.02 5.86
CA LEU A 340 20.65 -6.96 4.89
C LEU A 340 22.10 -6.52 4.95
N SER A 341 22.60 -6.02 3.82
CA SER A 341 23.85 -5.25 3.79
C SER A 341 23.69 -3.90 4.50
N LEU A 342 24.79 -3.30 4.92
CA LEU A 342 24.76 -1.97 5.57
C LEU A 342 24.12 -0.90 4.68
N GLU A 343 24.42 -0.89 3.39
CA GLU A 343 23.89 0.10 2.43
C GLU A 343 22.38 -0.06 2.18
N GLU A 344 21.86 -1.30 2.24
CA GLU A 344 20.41 -1.53 2.25
C GLU A 344 19.80 -1.06 3.56
N LEU A 345 20.38 -1.47 4.69
CA LEU A 345 19.86 -1.15 6.02
C LEU A 345 19.77 0.35 6.28
N LYS A 346 20.77 1.15 5.84
CA LYS A 346 20.74 2.62 5.94
C LYS A 346 19.50 3.24 5.32
N ARG A 347 19.07 2.73 4.15
CA ARG A 347 17.86 3.20 3.47
C ARG A 347 16.60 2.86 4.28
N HIS A 348 16.56 1.68 4.90
CA HIS A 348 15.44 1.26 5.75
C HIS A 348 15.34 2.07 7.03
N VAL A 349 16.46 2.31 7.71
CA VAL A 349 16.51 3.12 8.93
C VAL A 349 16.05 4.54 8.65
N SER A 350 16.58 5.15 7.59
CA SER A 350 16.16 6.51 7.19
C SER A 350 14.67 6.59 6.86
N ALA A 351 14.10 5.59 6.16
CA ALA A 351 12.68 5.55 5.86
C ALA A 351 11.81 5.47 7.14
N ARG A 352 12.18 4.59 8.07
CA ARG A 352 11.47 4.43 9.34
C ARG A 352 11.55 5.69 10.21
N GLN A 353 12.73 6.29 10.32
CA GLN A 353 12.91 7.53 11.08
C GLN A 353 12.12 8.71 10.49
N LYS A 354 12.02 8.82 9.15
CA LYS A 354 11.16 9.82 8.50
C LYS A 354 9.67 9.63 8.81
N LEU A 355 9.25 8.38 9.03
CA LEU A 355 7.89 8.05 9.49
C LEU A 355 7.71 8.23 11.01
N GLY A 356 8.72 8.77 11.72
CA GLY A 356 8.67 8.97 13.18
C GLY A 356 8.79 7.69 14.00
N GLN A 357 9.17 6.57 13.38
CA GLN A 357 9.33 5.28 14.07
C GLN A 357 10.66 5.24 14.84
N LYS A 358 10.62 4.74 16.08
CA LYS A 358 11.80 4.60 16.94
C LYS A 358 12.62 3.36 16.55
N VAL A 359 13.84 3.57 16.07
CA VAL A 359 14.76 2.50 15.65
C VAL A 359 15.66 2.09 16.82
N VAL A 360 15.59 0.81 17.18
CA VAL A 360 16.37 0.18 18.24
C VAL A 360 17.49 -0.66 17.64
N LEU A 361 18.72 -0.47 18.11
CA LEU A 361 19.87 -1.28 17.74
C LEU A 361 20.39 -2.06 18.94
N THR A 362 20.67 -3.34 18.73
CA THR A 362 21.47 -4.17 19.63
C THR A 362 22.58 -4.85 18.85
N ASN A 363 23.68 -5.21 19.51
CA ASN A 363 24.75 -5.98 18.89
C ASN A 363 25.18 -7.19 19.72
N GLY A 364 25.71 -8.22 19.06
CA GLY A 364 26.28 -9.38 19.76
C GLY A 364 26.69 -10.53 18.83
N CYS A 365 27.29 -11.56 19.44
CA CYS A 365 27.74 -12.74 18.70
C CYS A 365 26.62 -13.75 18.44
N PHE A 366 25.64 -13.89 19.35
CA PHE A 366 24.50 -14.82 19.23
C PHE A 366 24.89 -16.21 18.72
N ASP A 367 25.94 -16.78 19.33
CA ASP A 367 26.57 -18.02 18.87
C ASP A 367 25.68 -19.23 19.17
N VAL A 368 25.66 -19.71 20.42
CA VAL A 368 24.66 -20.67 20.88
C VAL A 368 23.49 -19.89 21.48
N MET A 369 22.38 -19.85 20.73
CA MET A 369 21.12 -19.25 21.13
C MET A 369 20.51 -19.99 22.32
N HIS A 370 19.92 -19.23 23.24
CA HIS A 370 19.25 -19.74 24.44
C HIS A 370 18.15 -18.77 24.86
N VAL A 371 17.29 -19.17 25.81
CA VAL A 371 16.14 -18.37 26.27
C VAL A 371 16.52 -16.96 26.72
N GLY A 372 17.69 -16.78 27.35
CA GLY A 372 18.21 -15.45 27.70
C GLY A 372 18.40 -14.51 26.49
N HIS A 373 18.83 -15.02 25.33
CA HIS A 373 18.89 -14.21 24.11
C HIS A 373 17.48 -13.88 23.58
N VAL A 374 16.56 -14.84 23.61
CA VAL A 374 15.18 -14.62 23.14
C VAL A 374 14.48 -13.55 23.99
N SER A 375 14.48 -13.70 25.32
CA SER A 375 13.86 -12.74 26.24
C SER A 375 14.52 -11.35 26.15
N TYR A 376 15.84 -11.29 25.96
CA TYR A 376 16.55 -10.03 25.74
C TYR A 376 16.11 -9.33 24.45
N LEU A 377 16.02 -10.09 23.34
CA LEU A 377 15.62 -9.55 22.04
C LEU A 377 14.15 -9.12 22.04
N GLU A 378 13.28 -9.83 22.77
CA GLU A 378 11.89 -9.42 22.99
C GLU A 378 11.80 -8.09 23.77
N GLN A 379 12.57 -7.95 24.85
CA GLN A 379 12.64 -6.68 25.59
C GLN A 379 13.18 -5.55 24.71
N ALA A 380 14.22 -5.81 23.92
CA ALA A 380 14.77 -4.85 22.98
C ALA A 380 13.74 -4.41 21.92
N ALA A 381 12.96 -5.35 21.39
CA ALA A 381 11.91 -5.08 20.43
C ALA A 381 10.79 -4.22 21.03
N ALA A 382 10.49 -4.36 22.33
CA ALA A 382 9.45 -3.59 23.00
C ALA A 382 9.81 -2.11 23.25
N GLU A 383 11.07 -1.72 23.07
CA GLU A 383 11.54 -0.35 23.30
C GLU A 383 11.42 0.58 22.07
N GLY A 384 10.95 0.06 20.94
CA GLY A 384 10.71 0.85 19.73
C GLY A 384 9.90 0.10 18.67
N ASP A 385 9.89 0.65 17.46
CA ASP A 385 9.06 0.18 16.34
C ASP A 385 9.84 -0.69 15.34
N CYS A 386 11.16 -0.72 15.48
CA CYS A 386 12.07 -1.45 14.61
C CYS A 386 13.31 -1.93 15.37
N LEU A 387 13.47 -3.25 15.51
CA LEU A 387 14.67 -3.83 16.12
C LEU A 387 15.68 -4.30 15.06
N ILE A 388 16.89 -3.76 15.15
CA ILE A 388 18.06 -4.16 14.37
C ILE A 388 19.03 -4.93 15.25
N VAL A 389 19.46 -6.10 14.79
CA VAL A 389 20.51 -6.89 15.42
C VAL A 389 21.78 -6.85 14.58
N ALA A 390 22.79 -6.15 15.10
CA ALA A 390 24.14 -6.17 14.56
C ALA A 390 24.88 -7.43 15.03
N LEU A 391 25.08 -8.36 14.11
CA LEU A 391 25.73 -9.64 14.36
C LEU A 391 27.23 -9.54 14.05
N ASN A 392 28.08 -9.92 15.01
CA ASN A 392 29.51 -10.05 14.77
C ASN A 392 29.79 -11.15 13.72
N SER A 393 30.61 -10.84 12.72
CA SER A 393 31.11 -11.82 11.75
C SER A 393 31.98 -12.89 12.41
N ASP A 394 32.26 -13.98 11.68
CA ASP A 394 33.12 -15.06 12.18
C ASP A 394 34.54 -14.56 12.48
N ALA A 395 35.06 -13.61 11.69
CA ALA A 395 36.34 -12.97 11.91
C ALA A 395 36.31 -12.09 13.17
N SER A 396 35.26 -11.27 13.32
CA SER A 396 35.04 -10.42 14.50
C SER A 396 34.99 -11.25 15.78
N VAL A 397 34.20 -12.34 15.81
CA VAL A 397 34.11 -13.23 16.99
C VAL A 397 35.45 -13.85 17.37
N ARG A 398 36.24 -14.32 16.39
CA ARG A 398 37.58 -14.90 16.65
C ARG A 398 38.54 -13.86 17.22
N SER A 399 38.48 -12.61 16.76
CA SER A 399 39.34 -11.53 17.26
C SER A 399 39.08 -11.17 18.73
N LEU A 400 37.87 -11.42 19.24
CA LEU A 400 37.48 -11.13 20.62
C LEU A 400 38.03 -12.13 21.65
N ASN A 401 38.75 -13.19 21.22
CA ASN A 401 39.50 -14.14 22.06
C ASN A 401 38.73 -14.73 23.26
N LYS A 402 37.40 -14.90 23.14
CA LYS A 402 36.57 -15.45 24.23
C LYS A 402 36.73 -16.97 24.42
N ALA A 403 36.92 -17.71 23.33
CA ALA A 403 37.28 -19.14 23.32
C ALA A 403 37.80 -19.54 21.93
N PRO A 404 38.77 -20.46 21.82
CA PRO A 404 39.43 -20.80 20.54
C PRO A 404 38.53 -21.54 19.54
N ASP A 405 37.42 -22.11 19.98
CA ASP A 405 36.47 -22.89 19.17
C ASP A 405 35.19 -22.10 18.82
N ARG A 406 35.18 -20.79 19.07
CA ARG A 406 34.05 -19.91 18.73
C ARG A 406 34.35 -19.09 17.46
N PRO A 407 33.35 -18.85 16.60
CA PRO A 407 31.95 -19.28 16.75
C PRO A 407 31.73 -20.75 16.35
N ILE A 408 30.75 -21.39 16.97
CA ILE A 408 30.33 -22.77 16.67
C ILE A 408 29.44 -22.79 15.43
N PHE A 409 28.53 -21.83 15.33
CA PHE A 409 27.72 -21.63 14.13
C PHE A 409 28.30 -20.49 13.29
N GLY A 410 28.48 -20.72 11.99
CA GLY A 410 28.90 -19.68 11.06
C GLY A 410 27.91 -18.50 11.04
N GLN A 411 28.41 -17.31 10.70
CA GLN A 411 27.64 -16.07 10.71
C GLN A 411 26.33 -16.12 9.91
N GLU A 412 26.30 -16.85 8.80
CA GLU A 412 25.09 -17.01 7.98
C GLU A 412 24.00 -17.78 8.73
N HIS A 413 24.35 -18.87 9.40
CA HIS A 413 23.40 -19.64 10.22
C HIS A 413 22.90 -18.82 11.40
N ARG A 414 23.79 -18.11 12.09
CA ARG A 414 23.43 -17.22 13.21
C ARG A 414 22.48 -16.11 12.75
N ALA A 415 22.74 -15.51 11.59
CA ALA A 415 21.90 -14.45 11.02
C ALA A 415 20.49 -14.97 10.68
N LEU A 416 20.39 -16.15 10.05
CA LEU A 416 19.10 -16.76 9.72
C LEU A 416 18.31 -17.15 10.97
N MET A 417 18.97 -17.69 12.00
CA MET A 417 18.32 -18.01 13.27
C MET A 417 17.75 -16.76 13.95
N LEU A 418 18.50 -15.65 13.96
CA LEU A 418 18.02 -14.37 14.47
C LEU A 418 16.85 -13.84 13.64
N ALA A 419 17.00 -13.82 12.32
CA ALA A 419 15.93 -13.35 11.43
C ALA A 419 14.62 -14.14 11.58
N ALA A 420 14.69 -15.42 11.96
CA ALA A 420 13.51 -16.25 12.18
C ALA A 420 12.74 -15.88 13.46
N LEU A 421 13.37 -15.16 14.41
CA LEU A 421 12.69 -14.73 15.63
C LEU A 421 11.66 -13.64 15.35
N GLU A 422 10.52 -13.77 16.00
CA GLU A 422 9.50 -12.73 16.07
C GLU A 422 10.06 -11.54 16.86
N GLY A 423 9.75 -10.31 16.43
CA GLY A 423 10.26 -9.08 17.04
C GLY A 423 11.60 -8.57 16.47
N ILE A 424 12.34 -9.35 15.68
CA ILE A 424 13.53 -8.85 14.96
C ILE A 424 13.12 -8.40 13.56
N ASP A 425 13.38 -7.12 13.25
CA ASP A 425 13.10 -6.53 11.94
C ASP A 425 14.25 -6.74 10.96
N TYR A 426 15.49 -6.54 11.43
CA TYR A 426 16.70 -6.62 10.61
C TYR A 426 17.87 -7.27 11.33
N VAL A 427 18.71 -7.93 10.55
CA VAL A 427 20.02 -8.44 10.96
C VAL A 427 21.05 -7.89 9.99
N VAL A 428 22.14 -7.34 10.51
CA VAL A 428 23.30 -6.88 9.72
C VAL A 428 24.56 -7.51 10.28
N ILE A 429 25.42 -8.03 9.40
CA ILE A 429 26.70 -8.61 9.79
C ILE A 429 27.78 -7.54 9.66
N PHE A 430 28.63 -7.42 10.68
CA PHE A 430 29.73 -6.47 10.70
C PHE A 430 31.04 -7.13 11.14
N ASP A 431 32.17 -6.68 10.59
CA ASP A 431 33.49 -7.30 10.76
C ASP A 431 34.32 -6.66 11.86
N GLU A 432 34.01 -5.42 12.20
CA GLU A 432 34.75 -4.61 13.15
C GLU A 432 34.70 -5.21 14.56
N SER A 433 35.69 -4.86 15.38
CA SER A 433 35.74 -5.30 16.80
C SER A 433 34.70 -4.59 17.67
N THR A 434 34.20 -3.43 17.22
CA THR A 434 33.19 -2.63 17.91
C THR A 434 32.10 -2.19 16.92
N PRO A 435 30.85 -2.00 17.37
CA PRO A 435 29.77 -1.56 16.49
C PRO A 435 29.79 -0.06 16.18
N CYS A 436 30.83 0.70 16.56
CA CYS A 436 30.81 2.16 16.51
C CYS A 436 30.64 2.73 15.09
N GLU A 437 31.30 2.15 14.09
CA GLU A 437 31.15 2.58 12.68
C GLU A 437 29.73 2.33 12.18
N LEU A 438 29.19 1.14 12.48
CA LEU A 438 27.80 0.79 12.17
C LEU A 438 26.79 1.75 12.84
N ILE A 439 27.01 2.09 14.11
CA ILE A 439 26.18 3.05 14.85
C ILE A 439 26.24 4.43 14.18
N ASN A 440 27.42 4.89 13.76
CA ASN A 440 27.58 6.19 13.13
C ASN A 440 26.86 6.27 11.77
N GLU A 441 26.86 5.17 11.01
CA GLU A 441 26.19 5.08 9.71
C GLU A 441 24.68 4.94 9.83
N LEU A 442 24.18 4.16 10.80
CA LEU A 442 22.75 3.91 10.98
C LEU A 442 22.06 4.97 11.85
N LYS A 443 22.77 5.58 12.80
CA LYS A 443 22.24 6.53 13.79
C LYS A 443 20.92 6.08 14.43
N PRO A 444 20.90 4.91 15.12
CA PRO A 444 19.69 4.43 15.80
C PRO A 444 19.23 5.41 16.91
N ASP A 445 17.92 5.47 17.11
CA ASP A 445 17.30 6.30 18.16
C ASP A 445 17.54 5.72 19.57
N LEU A 446 17.72 4.41 19.67
CA LEU A 446 18.00 3.71 20.92
C LEU A 446 19.06 2.61 20.72
N LEU A 447 20.14 2.66 21.50
CA LEU A 447 21.10 1.56 21.64
C LEU A 447 20.78 0.75 22.89
N VAL A 448 20.51 -0.54 22.72
CA VAL A 448 20.27 -1.45 23.84
C VAL A 448 21.36 -2.51 23.98
N LYS A 449 21.68 -2.85 25.23
CA LYS A 449 22.60 -3.94 25.54
C LYS A 449 22.06 -4.84 26.65
N GLY A 450 22.09 -6.14 26.43
CA GLY A 450 21.70 -7.14 27.41
C GLY A 450 22.81 -7.35 28.42
N GLY A 451 22.52 -7.16 29.71
CA GLY A 451 23.52 -7.28 30.77
C GLY A 451 23.27 -6.32 31.94
N THR A 452 24.01 -6.51 33.02
CA THR A 452 24.09 -5.55 34.14
C THR A 452 25.16 -4.50 33.87
N TYR A 453 25.24 -3.99 32.64
CA TYR A 453 26.17 -2.92 32.28
C TYR A 453 25.63 -1.59 32.79
N SER A 454 26.50 -0.76 33.36
CA SER A 454 26.24 0.67 33.44
C SER A 454 26.24 1.25 32.02
N LYS A 455 25.54 2.36 31.83
CA LYS A 455 25.38 3.01 30.53
C LYS A 455 26.74 3.33 29.88
N GLU A 456 27.69 3.79 30.70
CA GLU A 456 29.03 4.20 30.31
C GLU A 456 29.93 3.02 29.89
N GLU A 457 29.53 1.78 30.20
CA GLU A 457 30.22 0.55 29.78
C GLU A 457 29.73 0.03 28.42
N ILE A 458 28.65 0.60 27.86
CA ILE A 458 28.10 0.17 26.58
C ILE A 458 28.88 0.81 25.43
N VAL A 459 29.67 0.02 24.71
CA VAL A 459 30.44 0.48 23.54
C VAL A 459 29.51 1.17 22.52
N GLY A 460 29.79 2.46 22.26
CA GLY A 460 28.99 3.31 21.37
C GLY A 460 28.10 4.33 22.09
N TRP A 461 28.03 4.35 23.43
CA TRP A 461 27.13 5.23 24.17
C TRP A 461 27.34 6.73 23.90
N GLU A 462 28.60 7.21 23.92
CA GLU A 462 28.93 8.62 23.68
C GLU A 462 28.49 9.08 22.30
N LEU A 463 28.64 8.19 21.30
CA LEU A 463 28.28 8.47 19.92
C LEU A 463 26.76 8.63 19.77
N VAL A 464 25.99 7.74 20.39
CA VAL A 464 24.53 7.74 20.32
C VAL A 464 23.95 9.02 20.93
N GLU A 465 24.45 9.41 22.11
CA GLU A 465 23.99 10.63 22.77
C GLU A 465 24.41 11.91 22.05
N ALA A 466 25.59 11.91 21.41
CA ALA A 466 26.09 13.07 20.68
C ALA A 466 25.15 13.52 19.54
N TYR A 467 24.39 12.59 18.94
CA TYR A 467 23.36 12.93 17.94
C TYR A 467 21.93 12.92 18.48
N GLY A 468 21.74 12.76 19.80
CA GLY A 468 20.45 12.86 20.48
C GLY A 468 19.69 11.54 20.67
N GLY A 469 20.32 10.39 20.43
CA GLY A 469 19.75 9.07 20.73
C GLY A 469 19.88 8.67 22.20
N GLU A 470 19.19 7.60 22.58
CA GLU A 470 19.17 7.06 23.94
C GLU A 470 20.00 5.77 24.06
N VAL A 471 20.47 5.45 25.27
CA VAL A 471 21.20 4.21 25.55
C VAL A 471 20.57 3.55 26.76
N LYS A 472 20.20 2.26 26.66
CA LYS A 472 19.53 1.52 27.73
C LYS A 472 20.15 0.14 27.94
N ALA A 473 20.54 -0.14 29.18
CA ALA A 473 20.86 -1.50 29.61
C ALA A 473 19.56 -2.25 29.93
N LEU A 474 19.39 -3.43 29.33
CA LEU A 474 18.23 -4.30 29.59
C LEU A 474 18.63 -5.43 30.55
N GLY A 475 17.69 -5.80 31.42
CA GLY A 475 17.91 -6.78 32.48
C GLY A 475 18.29 -8.17 31.94
N ILE A 476 19.04 -8.93 32.75
CA ILE A 476 19.42 -10.31 32.42
C ILE A 476 18.33 -11.27 32.93
N THR A 477 17.92 -12.24 32.12
CA THR A 477 17.22 -13.44 32.61
C THR A 477 18.20 -14.30 33.43
N PRO A 478 18.01 -14.50 34.75
CA PRO A 478 18.96 -15.23 35.58
C PRO A 478 19.22 -16.66 35.08
N GLY A 479 20.48 -17.10 35.12
CA GLY A 479 20.85 -18.53 35.14
C GLY A 479 21.36 -19.18 33.84
N ILE A 480 21.40 -18.49 32.69
CA ILE A 480 21.83 -19.14 31.42
C ILE A 480 22.73 -18.21 30.58
N SER A 481 23.97 -18.65 30.30
CA SER A 481 24.89 -18.02 29.34
C SER A 481 25.50 -19.04 28.39
N THR A 482 25.84 -18.61 27.16
CA THR A 482 26.55 -19.46 26.18
C THR A 482 27.81 -20.12 26.77
N THR A 483 28.60 -19.39 27.56
CA THR A 483 29.83 -19.93 28.17
C THR A 483 29.53 -21.07 29.14
N GLN A 484 28.46 -20.95 29.95
CA GLN A 484 28.04 -22.01 30.87
C GLN A 484 27.50 -23.23 30.12
N ILE A 485 26.68 -23.03 29.09
CA ILE A 485 26.16 -24.13 28.25
C ILE A 485 27.31 -24.90 27.61
N LEU A 486 28.31 -24.20 27.07
CA LEU A 486 29.48 -24.83 26.47
C LEU A 486 30.35 -25.55 27.50
N GLY A 487 30.54 -24.97 28.69
CA GLY A 487 31.21 -25.66 29.80
C GLY A 487 30.52 -26.96 30.20
N ILE A 488 29.18 -27.00 30.21
CA ILE A 488 28.41 -28.23 30.47
C ILE A 488 28.61 -29.24 29.35
N ILE A 489 28.50 -28.83 28.07
CA ILE A 489 28.68 -29.72 26.91
C ILE A 489 30.09 -30.33 26.88
N ARG A 490 31.11 -29.56 27.27
CA ARG A 490 32.51 -30.02 27.35
C ARG A 490 32.83 -30.87 28.58
N GLY A 491 31.90 -30.97 29.53
CA GLY A 491 32.12 -31.66 30.81
C GLY A 491 32.98 -30.88 31.80
N GLU A 492 33.19 -29.58 31.58
CA GLU A 492 33.99 -28.67 32.43
C GLU A 492 33.16 -28.07 33.59
N ALA A 493 31.82 -28.17 33.53
CA ALA A 493 30.89 -27.70 34.55
C ALA A 493 29.79 -28.74 34.84
N ALA A 494 29.37 -28.88 36.10
CA ALA A 494 28.32 -29.82 36.52
C ALA A 494 26.98 -29.08 36.78
N GLY A 495 25.89 -29.57 36.16
CA GLY A 495 24.52 -29.09 36.37
C GLY A 495 23.67 -29.10 35.08
N GLN A 496 22.35 -29.30 35.20
CA GLN A 496 21.41 -28.96 34.12
C GLN A 496 21.23 -27.43 34.10
N PRO A 497 21.11 -26.78 32.93
CA PRO A 497 20.70 -25.38 32.88
C PRO A 497 19.33 -25.25 33.55
N ASP A 498 19.19 -24.31 34.50
CA ASP A 498 17.92 -24.09 35.21
C ASP A 498 16.81 -23.82 34.19
N ILE A 499 15.89 -24.78 34.06
CA ILE A 499 14.74 -24.68 33.16
C ILE A 499 13.76 -23.70 33.82
N LEU A 500 13.67 -22.47 33.29
CA LEU A 500 12.59 -21.55 33.64
C LEU A 500 11.23 -22.26 33.47
N PRO A 501 10.30 -22.14 34.42
CA PRO A 501 9.02 -22.82 34.32
C PRO A 501 8.26 -22.35 33.06
N LEU A 502 7.84 -23.31 32.23
CA LEU A 502 7.15 -23.16 30.94
C LEU A 502 5.79 -22.41 30.98
N HIS A 503 5.38 -21.87 32.13
CA HIS A 503 4.00 -21.44 32.39
C HIS A 503 3.82 -19.95 32.76
N GLN A 504 4.78 -19.08 32.49
CA GLN A 504 4.46 -17.64 32.38
C GLN A 504 4.26 -17.32 30.90
N PRO A 505 3.05 -16.97 30.45
CA PRO A 505 2.83 -16.56 29.07
C PRO A 505 3.69 -15.33 28.80
N ILE A 506 4.60 -15.46 27.84
CA ILE A 506 5.17 -14.30 27.16
C ILE A 506 4.02 -13.79 26.29
N GLU A 507 3.32 -12.74 26.75
CA GLU A 507 2.33 -12.10 25.90
C GLU A 507 3.03 -11.65 24.61
N PRO A 508 2.51 -11.98 23.41
CA PRO A 508 3.09 -11.48 22.18
C PRO A 508 3.12 -9.95 22.25
N PRO A 509 4.19 -9.30 21.77
CA PRO A 509 4.33 -7.87 21.89
C PRO A 509 3.12 -7.18 21.24
N LYS A 510 2.34 -6.47 22.05
CA LYS A 510 1.35 -5.53 21.53
C LYS A 510 2.13 -4.39 20.89
N ARG A 511 2.38 -4.48 19.59
CA ARG A 511 2.74 -3.31 18.78
C ARG A 511 1.65 -2.28 19.04
N LYS A 512 2.04 -1.07 19.45
CA LYS A 512 1.09 0.04 19.48
C LYS A 512 0.61 0.21 18.04
N ALA A 513 -0.63 -0.18 17.77
CA ALA A 513 -1.34 0.31 16.60
C ALA A 513 -1.48 1.82 16.85
N GLY A 514 -0.63 2.59 16.16
CA GLY A 514 -0.72 4.04 16.08
C GLY A 514 -1.85 4.42 15.16
#